data_AF-A0A5C7STZ4-F1
#
_entry.id   AF-A0A5C7STZ4-F1
#
_cell.length_a   1.000
_cell.length_b   1.000
_cell.length_c   1.000
_cell.angle_alpha   90.00
_cell.angle_beta   90.00
_cell.angle_gamma   90.00
#
_symmetry.space_group_name_H-M   'P 1'
#
loop_
_entity.id
_entity.type
_entity.pdbx_description
1 polymer ?
#
loop_
_entity_poly.entity_id
_entity_poly.type
_entity_poly.pdbx_seq_one_letter_code
_entity_poly.pdbx_strand_id
1 'polypeptide(L)'
;MKIVAPIRQLDEIAALARAGADELYCGVTPREWAERFGGASANRRPGGNLPSLAALAEAVALAHRNGVQLSLVLNAQQYSVEQIEFALAIAHRYVDMGGDAVIASDPGLLLALAEAEPELRIHVSSVATCRNADGARLYRELGARRLILPRDITLDEAAEIAAAVPDLEIEAFVLNDGCVYEEGSCNTLHLPGALGGPICLDRYAYAHRHRDGRPLSAALAARLQENDEAYRRWLWYRFSCGFTTTADGLPFGPCGLCAIPAFGRGGIHALKIAGREGPPERKLASVRMVRRILDAHDNGEAPAAVMARARNLRPAHEHCATGFMCYYPEVVSRASEAAQPLRDGRAAGAQ
;
A
#
# COMPACT_ATOMS: atom_id res chain seq x y z
N MET A 1 6.82 8.39 13.08
CA MET A 1 6.27 7.29 12.24
C MET A 1 7.42 6.46 11.70
N LYS A 2 7.21 5.17 11.45
CA LYS A 2 8.21 4.25 10.88
C LYS A 2 8.05 4.11 9.35
N ILE A 3 9.15 3.96 8.62
CA ILE A 3 9.15 3.68 7.17
C ILE A 3 9.25 2.18 6.94
N VAL A 4 8.25 1.61 6.27
CA VAL A 4 8.15 0.17 5.99
C VAL A 4 8.41 -0.09 4.52
N ALA A 5 9.49 -0.80 4.19
CA ALA A 5 9.95 -1.02 2.82
C ALA A 5 9.95 -2.51 2.40
N PRO A 6 9.61 -2.83 1.14
CA PRO A 6 9.62 -4.20 0.66
C PRO A 6 11.01 -4.66 0.25
N ILE A 7 11.29 -5.95 0.41
CA ILE A 7 12.45 -6.62 -0.20
C ILE A 7 12.02 -7.87 -1.00
N ARG A 8 12.84 -8.23 -1.99
CA ARG A 8 12.77 -9.53 -2.70
C ARG A 8 14.12 -10.24 -2.78
N GLN A 9 15.21 -9.57 -2.40
CA GLN A 9 16.57 -10.09 -2.46
C GLN A 9 17.42 -9.49 -1.32
N LEU A 10 18.49 -10.18 -0.95
CA LEU A 10 19.24 -9.89 0.28
C LEU A 10 20.09 -8.61 0.20
N ASP A 11 20.61 -8.29 -0.99
CA ASP A 11 21.44 -7.12 -1.24
C ASP A 11 20.68 -5.78 -1.11
N GLU A 12 19.35 -5.81 -1.13
CA GLU A 12 18.48 -4.65 -0.88
C GLU A 12 18.53 -4.20 0.59
N ILE A 13 18.71 -5.13 1.54
CA ILE A 13 18.49 -4.90 2.98
C ILE A 13 19.35 -3.76 3.52
N ALA A 14 20.67 -3.87 3.38
CA ALA A 14 21.60 -2.89 3.92
C ALA A 14 21.45 -1.51 3.25
N ALA A 15 21.11 -1.48 1.96
CA ALA A 15 20.90 -0.23 1.23
C ALA A 15 19.62 0.49 1.69
N LEU A 16 18.52 -0.24 1.88
CA LEU A 16 17.25 0.30 2.34
C LEU A 16 17.33 0.77 3.81
N ALA A 17 17.95 -0.03 4.69
CA ALA A 17 18.19 0.34 6.08
C ALA A 17 18.99 1.64 6.18
N ARG A 18 20.14 1.73 5.47
CA ARG A 18 20.95 2.96 5.42
C ARG A 18 20.22 4.17 4.82
N ALA A 19 19.24 3.95 3.97
CA ALA A 19 18.42 5.02 3.40
C ALA A 19 17.33 5.53 4.36
N GLY A 20 17.12 4.86 5.50
CA GLY A 20 16.17 5.25 6.53
C GLY A 20 14.90 4.42 6.57
N ALA A 21 14.89 3.20 6.01
CA ALA A 21 13.82 2.24 6.32
C ALA A 21 13.98 1.76 7.77
N ASP A 22 12.90 1.78 8.54
CA ASP A 22 12.88 1.30 9.94
C ASP A 22 12.48 -0.18 10.02
N GLU A 23 11.64 -0.62 9.09
CA GLU A 23 11.14 -1.99 8.99
C GLU A 23 11.15 -2.45 7.53
N LEU A 24 11.42 -3.74 7.34
CA LEU A 24 11.40 -4.41 6.04
C LEU A 24 10.32 -5.48 6.02
N TYR A 25 9.84 -5.85 4.83
CA TYR A 25 8.96 -7.00 4.68
C TYR A 25 9.23 -7.79 3.41
N CYS A 26 9.12 -9.11 3.50
CA CYS A 26 9.39 -10.05 2.41
C CYS A 26 8.34 -11.15 2.34
N GLY A 27 8.24 -11.84 1.20
CA GLY A 27 7.48 -13.08 1.12
C GLY A 27 8.41 -14.27 0.89
N VAL A 28 7.89 -15.47 1.16
CA VAL A 28 8.49 -16.73 0.72
C VAL A 28 7.36 -17.67 0.33
N THR A 29 7.56 -18.44 -0.75
CA THR A 29 6.74 -19.60 -1.05
C THR A 29 7.72 -20.75 -1.23
N PRO A 30 7.95 -21.58 -0.20
CA PRO A 30 8.91 -22.67 -0.26
C PRO A 30 8.56 -23.67 -1.36
N ARG A 31 9.54 -24.42 -1.84
CA ARG A 31 9.34 -25.41 -2.90
C ARG A 31 8.28 -26.45 -2.51
N GLU A 32 8.29 -26.85 -1.25
CA GLU A 32 7.37 -27.80 -0.65
C GLU A 32 5.91 -27.31 -0.71
N TRP A 33 5.69 -25.99 -0.62
CA TRP A 33 4.37 -25.39 -0.82
C TRP A 33 3.89 -25.61 -2.26
N ALA A 34 4.75 -25.29 -3.23
CA ALA A 34 4.41 -25.43 -4.65
C ALA A 34 4.21 -26.89 -5.07
N GLU A 35 4.97 -27.82 -4.49
CA GLU A 35 4.81 -29.27 -4.72
C GLU A 35 3.48 -29.79 -4.17
N ARG A 36 3.01 -29.27 -3.02
CA ARG A 36 1.79 -29.72 -2.36
C ARG A 36 0.52 -29.04 -2.90
N PHE A 37 0.58 -27.75 -3.20
CA PHE A 37 -0.58 -26.93 -3.54
C PHE A 37 -0.56 -26.37 -4.98
N GLY A 38 0.43 -26.78 -5.79
CA GLY A 38 0.56 -26.38 -7.18
C GLY A 38 0.74 -24.86 -7.34
N GLY A 39 -0.10 -24.25 -8.18
CA GLY A 39 -0.03 -22.82 -8.50
C GLY A 39 -0.56 -21.87 -7.42
N ALA A 40 -1.11 -22.39 -6.31
CA ALA A 40 -1.56 -21.55 -5.20
C ALA A 40 -0.34 -20.91 -4.51
N SER A 41 -0.38 -19.61 -4.26
CA SER A 41 0.71 -18.90 -3.58
C SER A 41 0.37 -18.65 -2.11
N ALA A 42 1.38 -18.76 -1.24
CA ALA A 42 1.26 -18.38 0.17
C ALA A 42 1.10 -16.86 0.38
N ASN A 43 1.22 -16.04 -0.67
CA ASN A 43 0.98 -14.59 -0.57
C ASN A 43 0.62 -13.98 -1.93
N ARG A 44 0.17 -12.72 -1.92
CA ARG A 44 -0.40 -12.06 -3.11
C ARG A 44 0.60 -11.64 -4.20
N ARG A 45 1.91 -11.66 -3.93
CA ARG A 45 2.96 -11.23 -4.87
C ARG A 45 4.07 -12.28 -4.99
N PRO A 46 3.78 -13.45 -5.61
CA PRO A 46 4.75 -14.54 -5.70
C PRO A 46 6.05 -14.17 -6.42
N GLY A 47 6.01 -13.22 -7.38
CA GLY A 47 7.23 -12.74 -8.05
C GLY A 47 8.14 -11.89 -7.16
N GLY A 48 7.66 -11.45 -5.99
CA GLY A 48 8.39 -10.65 -5.01
C GLY A 48 8.86 -11.46 -3.80
N ASN A 49 8.97 -12.79 -3.93
CA ASN A 49 9.43 -13.67 -2.86
C ASN A 49 10.95 -13.79 -2.82
N LEU A 50 11.48 -14.00 -1.61
CA LEU A 50 12.79 -14.60 -1.43
C LEU A 50 12.77 -16.04 -1.97
N PRO A 51 13.93 -16.55 -2.45
CA PRO A 51 13.96 -17.82 -3.18
C PRO A 51 13.80 -19.05 -2.28
N SER A 52 14.04 -18.96 -0.98
CA SER A 52 14.00 -20.10 -0.06
C SER A 52 13.88 -19.69 1.41
N LEU A 53 13.60 -20.67 2.27
CA LEU A 53 13.66 -20.49 3.73
C LEU A 53 15.08 -20.20 4.24
N ALA A 54 16.12 -20.71 3.58
CA ALA A 54 17.50 -20.37 3.92
C ALA A 54 17.79 -18.88 3.64
N ALA A 55 17.32 -18.36 2.50
CA ALA A 55 17.40 -16.93 2.21
C ALA A 55 16.57 -16.10 3.19
N LEU A 56 15.43 -16.61 3.66
CA LEU A 56 14.64 -15.94 4.71
C LEU A 56 15.43 -15.83 6.03
N ALA A 57 16.06 -16.92 6.49
CA ALA A 57 16.90 -16.89 7.69
C ALA A 57 18.06 -15.88 7.58
N GLU A 58 18.73 -15.86 6.42
CA GLU A 58 19.79 -14.88 6.15
C GLU A 58 19.24 -13.44 6.12
N ALA A 59 18.04 -13.25 5.57
CA ALA A 59 17.38 -11.94 5.53
C ALA A 59 17.07 -11.42 6.94
N VAL A 60 16.56 -12.27 7.84
CA VAL A 60 16.32 -11.91 9.26
C VAL A 60 17.64 -11.46 9.90
N ALA A 61 18.68 -12.29 9.78
CA ALA A 61 19.98 -11.97 10.36
C ALA A 61 20.60 -10.69 9.77
N LEU A 62 20.45 -10.44 8.46
CA LEU A 62 20.92 -9.21 7.81
C LEU A 62 20.12 -7.99 8.27
N ALA A 63 18.79 -8.10 8.38
CA ALA A 63 17.93 -7.02 8.84
C ALA A 63 18.33 -6.56 10.25
N HIS A 64 18.44 -7.51 11.18
CA HIS A 64 18.84 -7.24 12.56
C HIS A 64 20.27 -6.67 12.67
N ARG A 65 21.22 -7.17 11.87
CA ARG A 65 22.58 -6.58 11.81
C ARG A 65 22.58 -5.12 11.33
N ASN A 66 21.57 -4.71 10.58
CA ASN A 66 21.41 -3.32 10.13
C ASN A 66 20.41 -2.53 11.01
N GLY A 67 19.98 -3.09 12.14
CA GLY A 67 19.11 -2.41 13.11
C GLY A 67 17.66 -2.23 12.66
N VAL A 68 17.20 -3.03 11.68
CA VAL A 68 15.81 -2.96 11.18
C VAL A 68 15.09 -4.28 11.39
N GLN A 69 13.78 -4.20 11.60
CA GLN A 69 12.91 -5.38 11.75
C GLN A 69 12.58 -5.98 10.38
N LEU A 70 12.28 -7.28 10.34
CA LEU A 70 11.76 -7.94 9.15
C LEU A 70 10.39 -8.54 9.45
N SER A 71 9.42 -8.37 8.56
CA SER A 71 8.12 -9.05 8.61
C SER A 71 7.95 -10.02 7.45
N LEU A 72 7.44 -11.22 7.74
CA LEU A 72 7.10 -12.21 6.72
C LEU A 72 5.66 -12.03 6.22
N VAL A 73 5.45 -12.03 4.91
CA VAL A 73 4.14 -11.92 4.28
C VAL A 73 3.55 -13.30 3.97
N LEU A 74 2.46 -13.64 4.65
CA LEU A 74 1.59 -14.81 4.43
C LEU A 74 0.15 -14.32 4.17
N ASN A 75 0.02 -13.39 3.23
CA ASN A 75 -1.19 -12.60 3.06
C ASN A 75 -2.08 -13.08 1.91
N ALA A 76 -2.00 -14.36 1.54
CA ALA A 76 -2.99 -14.92 0.61
C ALA A 76 -4.39 -14.65 1.16
N GLN A 77 -5.35 -14.37 0.27
CA GLN A 77 -6.66 -13.92 0.71
C GLN A 77 -7.43 -15.00 1.46
N GLN A 78 -7.24 -16.24 1.04
CA GLN A 78 -7.91 -17.41 1.58
C GLN A 78 -6.92 -18.57 1.61
N TYR A 79 -7.04 -19.40 2.63
CA TYR A 79 -6.35 -20.68 2.72
C TYR A 79 -7.35 -21.81 2.93
N SER A 80 -7.06 -22.99 2.35
CA SER A 80 -7.67 -24.24 2.83
C SER A 80 -7.11 -24.61 4.21
N VAL A 81 -7.78 -25.51 4.94
CA VAL A 81 -7.29 -26.00 6.25
C VAL A 81 -5.84 -26.51 6.16
N GLU A 82 -5.55 -27.33 5.15
CA GLU A 82 -4.20 -27.87 4.91
C GLU A 82 -3.17 -26.78 4.59
N GLN A 83 -3.59 -25.72 3.89
CA GLN A 83 -2.72 -24.56 3.62
C GLN A 83 -2.49 -23.72 4.86
N ILE A 84 -3.48 -23.59 5.76
CA ILE A 84 -3.31 -22.91 7.06
C ILE A 84 -2.27 -23.66 7.89
N GLU A 85 -2.40 -24.99 8.02
CA GLU A 85 -1.42 -25.82 8.74
C GLU A 85 0.00 -25.64 8.19
N PHE A 86 0.13 -25.61 6.86
CA PHE A 86 1.43 -25.40 6.22
C PHE A 86 1.97 -23.97 6.42
N ALA A 87 1.13 -22.95 6.27
CA ALA A 87 1.49 -21.55 6.49
C ALA A 87 1.92 -21.33 7.95
N LEU A 88 1.25 -21.98 8.90
CA LEU A 88 1.61 -21.97 10.30
C LEU A 88 2.97 -22.63 10.53
N ALA A 89 3.26 -23.76 9.87
CA ALA A 89 4.59 -24.38 9.94
C ALA A 89 5.69 -23.50 9.35
N ILE A 90 5.40 -22.68 8.32
CA ILE A 90 6.33 -21.65 7.81
C ILE A 90 6.54 -20.57 8.88
N ALA A 91 5.47 -20.08 9.52
CA ALA A 91 5.54 -19.08 10.56
C ALA A 91 6.35 -19.56 11.78
N HIS A 92 6.17 -20.82 12.21
CA HIS A 92 6.94 -21.44 13.30
C HIS A 92 8.45 -21.40 13.01
N ARG A 93 8.86 -21.84 11.81
CA ARG A 93 10.26 -21.76 11.39
C ARG A 93 10.76 -20.32 11.32
N TYR A 94 9.91 -19.38 10.95
CA TYR A 94 10.25 -17.96 10.90
C TYR A 94 10.45 -17.37 12.31
N VAL A 95 9.66 -17.80 13.29
CA VAL A 95 9.87 -17.48 14.71
C VAL A 95 11.20 -18.05 15.19
N ASP A 96 11.52 -19.31 14.88
CA ASP A 96 12.82 -19.93 15.22
C ASP A 96 14.02 -19.16 14.63
N MET A 97 13.83 -18.51 13.47
CA MET A 97 14.85 -17.66 12.85
C MET A 97 15.00 -16.29 13.53
N GLY A 98 14.11 -15.94 14.46
CA GLY A 98 14.04 -14.62 15.10
C GLY A 98 13.19 -13.60 14.35
N GLY A 99 12.24 -14.03 13.51
CA GLY A 99 11.37 -13.12 12.76
C GLY A 99 10.52 -12.21 13.66
N ASP A 100 10.29 -10.95 13.25
CA ASP A 100 9.65 -9.95 14.11
C ASP A 100 8.11 -9.96 14.04
N ALA A 101 7.55 -10.16 12.84
CA ALA A 101 6.11 -10.11 12.61
C ALA A 101 5.66 -10.89 11.37
N VAL A 102 4.40 -11.32 11.34
CA VAL A 102 3.76 -11.87 10.15
C VAL A 102 2.64 -10.96 9.66
N ILE A 103 2.60 -10.72 8.34
CA ILE A 103 1.53 -10.01 7.65
C ILE A 103 0.57 -11.05 7.03
N ALA A 104 -0.65 -11.16 7.55
CA ALA A 104 -1.65 -12.14 7.14
C ALA A 104 -3.01 -11.49 6.82
N SER A 105 -3.85 -12.19 6.06
CA SER A 105 -5.18 -11.68 5.62
C SER A 105 -6.33 -12.60 5.99
N ASP A 106 -6.12 -13.92 5.86
CA ASP A 106 -7.13 -14.94 6.11
C ASP A 106 -7.46 -15.03 7.62
N PRO A 107 -8.73 -14.88 8.03
CA PRO A 107 -9.12 -14.96 9.44
C PRO A 107 -8.77 -16.28 10.13
N GLY A 108 -8.79 -17.41 9.39
CA GLY A 108 -8.41 -18.71 9.91
C GLY A 108 -6.92 -18.79 10.23
N LEU A 109 -6.07 -18.26 9.33
CA LEU A 109 -4.64 -18.14 9.60
C LEU A 109 -4.35 -17.16 10.75
N LEU A 110 -5.07 -16.03 10.82
CA LEU A 110 -4.90 -15.06 11.92
C LEU A 110 -5.19 -15.71 13.29
N LEU A 111 -6.29 -16.46 13.39
CA LEU A 111 -6.64 -17.24 14.58
C LEU A 111 -5.56 -18.27 14.92
N ALA A 112 -5.14 -19.08 13.93
CA ALA A 112 -4.14 -20.13 14.14
C ALA A 112 -2.78 -19.56 14.59
N LEU A 113 -2.36 -18.42 14.03
CA LEU A 113 -1.15 -17.72 14.46
C LEU A 113 -1.29 -17.20 15.89
N ALA A 114 -2.41 -16.59 16.24
CA ALA A 114 -2.62 -16.02 17.58
C ALA A 114 -2.63 -17.11 18.68
N GLU A 115 -3.15 -18.30 18.36
CA GLU A 115 -3.20 -19.44 19.29
C GLU A 115 -1.84 -20.13 19.42
N ALA A 116 -1.15 -20.38 18.31
CA ALA A 116 0.10 -21.15 18.31
C ALA A 116 1.34 -20.29 18.62
N GLU A 117 1.31 -18.99 18.31
CA GLU A 117 2.44 -18.06 18.40
C GLU A 117 2.05 -16.75 19.09
N PRO A 118 1.65 -16.78 20.37
CA PRO A 118 1.07 -15.61 21.07
C PRO A 118 2.02 -14.40 21.17
N GLU A 119 3.33 -14.64 21.13
CA GLU A 119 4.37 -13.60 21.18
C GLU A 119 4.69 -13.01 19.79
N LEU A 120 4.34 -13.70 18.71
CA LEU A 120 4.57 -13.21 17.35
C LEU A 120 3.64 -12.04 17.06
N ARG A 121 4.19 -10.93 16.56
CA ARG A 121 3.39 -9.78 16.15
C ARG A 121 2.63 -10.11 14.88
N ILE A 122 1.29 -10.04 14.94
CA ILE A 122 0.42 -10.26 13.80
C ILE A 122 0.00 -8.90 13.21
N HIS A 123 0.35 -8.66 11.95
CA HIS A 123 -0.06 -7.50 11.18
C HIS A 123 -1.16 -7.92 10.20
N VAL A 124 -2.32 -7.28 10.28
CA VAL A 124 -3.44 -7.55 9.36
C VAL A 124 -3.18 -6.81 8.05
N SER A 125 -3.11 -7.55 6.97
CA SER A 125 -2.91 -7.03 5.63
C SER A 125 -4.12 -6.23 5.16
N SER A 126 -3.89 -5.23 4.31
CA SER A 126 -4.98 -4.49 3.67
C SER A 126 -5.88 -5.36 2.78
N VAL A 127 -5.39 -6.54 2.38
CA VAL A 127 -6.15 -7.59 1.68
C VAL A 127 -7.26 -8.20 2.55
N ALA A 128 -7.18 -8.05 3.88
CA ALA A 128 -8.27 -8.42 4.80
C ALA A 128 -9.45 -7.44 4.76
N THR A 129 -9.33 -6.33 4.03
CA THR A 129 -10.44 -5.41 3.69
C THR A 129 -11.09 -4.67 4.88
N CYS A 130 -10.36 -4.47 5.98
CA CYS A 130 -10.85 -3.72 7.13
C CYS A 130 -11.00 -2.22 6.79
N ARG A 131 -12.23 -1.69 6.88
CA ARG A 131 -12.56 -0.31 6.50
C ARG A 131 -13.21 0.53 7.60
N ASN A 132 -13.39 -0.03 8.80
CA ASN A 132 -14.08 0.66 9.89
C ASN A 132 -13.54 0.19 11.27
N ALA A 133 -13.96 0.91 12.30
CA ALA A 133 -13.53 0.66 13.68
C ALA A 133 -13.96 -0.71 14.21
N ASP A 134 -15.16 -1.18 13.88
CA ASP A 134 -15.67 -2.47 14.37
C ASP A 134 -14.86 -3.64 13.80
N GLY A 135 -14.51 -3.58 12.52
CA GLY A 135 -13.58 -4.53 11.91
C GLY A 135 -12.20 -4.48 12.57
N ALA A 136 -11.70 -3.29 12.89
CA ALA A 136 -10.42 -3.14 13.59
C ALA A 136 -10.47 -3.73 15.00
N ARG A 137 -11.58 -3.58 15.73
CA ARG A 137 -11.81 -4.21 17.04
C ARG A 137 -11.80 -5.73 16.93
N LEU A 138 -12.53 -6.27 15.95
CA LEU A 138 -12.54 -7.71 15.69
C LEU A 138 -11.12 -8.23 15.44
N TYR A 139 -10.36 -7.58 14.56
CA TYR A 139 -8.97 -7.99 14.31
C TYR A 139 -8.07 -7.87 15.55
N ARG A 140 -8.31 -6.86 16.41
CA ARG A 140 -7.60 -6.74 17.69
C ARG A 140 -7.91 -7.91 18.63
N GLU A 141 -9.17 -8.33 18.71
CA GLU A 141 -9.60 -9.51 19.47
C GLU A 141 -8.97 -10.80 18.91
N LEU A 142 -8.76 -10.88 17.60
CA LEU A 142 -8.02 -11.97 16.92
C LEU A 142 -6.49 -11.87 17.12
N GLY A 143 -6.00 -11.03 18.02
CA GLY A 143 -4.59 -10.95 18.38
C GLY A 143 -3.76 -9.99 17.52
N ALA A 144 -4.36 -9.26 16.56
CA ALA A 144 -3.62 -8.30 15.75
C ALA A 144 -2.90 -7.24 16.60
N ARG A 145 -1.68 -6.89 16.19
CA ARG A 145 -0.86 -5.80 16.75
C ARG A 145 -0.75 -4.60 15.82
N ARG A 146 -1.03 -4.80 14.53
CA ARG A 146 -1.06 -3.74 13.53
C ARG A 146 -2.13 -4.00 12.47
N LEU A 147 -2.75 -2.93 11.98
CA LEU A 147 -3.66 -2.94 10.85
C LEU A 147 -3.08 -2.12 9.70
N ILE A 148 -2.90 -2.76 8.55
CA ILE A 148 -2.52 -2.08 7.30
C ILE A 148 -3.80 -1.68 6.58
N LEU A 149 -4.08 -0.37 6.50
CA LEU A 149 -5.32 0.12 5.93
C LEU A 149 -5.36 -0.05 4.39
N PRO A 150 -6.54 -0.36 3.83
CA PRO A 150 -6.79 -0.25 2.39
C PRO A 150 -6.51 1.16 1.85
N ARG A 151 -6.04 1.25 0.61
CA ARG A 151 -5.68 2.52 -0.08
C ARG A 151 -6.88 3.43 -0.39
N ASP A 152 -8.10 2.94 -0.25
CA ASP A 152 -9.35 3.70 -0.43
C ASP A 152 -9.85 4.37 0.85
N ILE A 153 -9.18 4.14 1.99
CA ILE A 153 -9.50 4.79 3.27
C ILE A 153 -8.99 6.23 3.29
N THR A 154 -9.90 7.15 3.62
CA THR A 154 -9.61 8.58 3.79
C THR A 154 -8.83 8.84 5.09
N LEU A 155 -8.21 10.02 5.17
CA LEU A 155 -7.48 10.43 6.38
C LEU A 155 -8.35 10.51 7.63
N ASP A 156 -9.61 10.93 7.49
CA ASP A 156 -10.52 11.04 8.64
C ASP A 156 -10.94 9.65 9.11
N GLU A 157 -11.33 8.77 8.19
CA GLU A 157 -11.65 7.36 8.52
C GLU A 157 -10.45 6.65 9.16
N ALA A 158 -9.23 6.88 8.66
CA ALA A 158 -8.01 6.33 9.26
C ALA A 158 -7.82 6.83 10.70
N ALA A 159 -8.06 8.13 10.95
CA ALA A 159 -7.95 8.72 12.28
C ALA A 159 -9.06 8.21 13.23
N GLU A 160 -10.28 8.02 12.73
CA GLU A 160 -11.39 7.42 13.49
C GLU A 160 -11.07 5.98 13.91
N ILE A 161 -10.54 5.16 12.99
CA ILE A 161 -10.10 3.79 13.29
C ILE A 161 -9.00 3.79 14.34
N ALA A 162 -7.97 4.64 14.17
CA ALA A 162 -6.86 4.76 15.12
C ALA A 162 -7.34 5.16 16.52
N ALA A 163 -8.23 6.15 16.62
CA ALA A 163 -8.79 6.61 17.88
C ALA A 163 -9.69 5.56 18.56
N ALA A 164 -10.41 4.76 17.77
CA ALA A 164 -11.30 3.73 18.28
C ALA A 164 -10.55 2.54 18.90
N VAL A 165 -9.35 2.23 18.41
CA VAL A 165 -8.55 1.06 18.82
C VAL A 165 -7.10 1.48 19.12
N PRO A 166 -6.84 2.23 20.21
CA PRO A 166 -5.53 2.85 20.47
C PRO A 166 -4.38 1.86 20.69
N ASP A 167 -4.68 0.61 21.07
CA ASP A 167 -3.69 -0.46 21.25
C ASP A 167 -3.34 -1.20 19.95
N LEU A 168 -3.88 -0.77 18.81
CA LEU A 168 -3.63 -1.33 17.49
C LEU A 168 -2.83 -0.33 16.65
N GLU A 169 -1.61 -0.68 16.25
CA GLU A 169 -0.83 0.18 15.36
C GLU A 169 -1.52 0.30 14.00
N ILE A 170 -1.50 1.50 13.41
CA ILE A 170 -2.09 1.75 12.09
C ILE A 170 -0.99 2.02 11.07
N GLU A 171 -1.02 1.30 9.95
CA GLU A 171 -0.08 1.45 8.83
C GLU A 171 -0.82 1.90 7.57
N ALA A 172 -0.31 2.95 6.93
CA ALA A 172 -0.92 3.57 5.75
C ALA A 172 0.05 3.58 4.56
N PHE A 173 -0.45 3.38 3.34
CA PHE A 173 0.37 3.42 2.13
C PHE A 173 0.79 4.85 1.78
N VAL A 174 2.07 5.06 1.46
CA VAL A 174 2.60 6.38 1.14
C VAL A 174 3.17 6.49 -0.28
N LEU A 175 3.66 5.41 -0.89
CA LEU A 175 4.23 5.43 -2.25
C LEU A 175 3.98 4.13 -3.04
N ASN A 176 4.19 4.23 -4.36
CA ASN A 176 4.22 3.16 -5.37
C ASN A 176 2.84 2.60 -5.74
N ASP A 177 2.66 1.29 -5.78
CA ASP A 177 1.51 0.64 -6.40
C ASP A 177 0.18 1.03 -5.73
N GLY A 178 -0.80 1.49 -6.53
CA GLY A 178 -2.07 2.00 -6.04
C GLY A 178 -3.29 1.24 -6.55
N CYS A 179 -3.19 -0.01 -7.00
CA CYS A 179 -4.39 -0.73 -7.41
C CYS A 179 -5.40 -0.87 -6.24
N VAL A 180 -6.52 -0.12 -6.28
CA VAL A 180 -7.57 -0.18 -5.24
C VAL A 180 -8.33 -1.52 -5.23
N TYR A 181 -8.26 -2.26 -6.34
CA TYR A 181 -8.88 -3.56 -6.45
C TYR A 181 -8.07 -4.65 -5.74
N GLU A 182 -6.79 -4.39 -5.44
CA GLU A 182 -5.94 -5.34 -4.70
C GLU A 182 -6.43 -5.53 -3.25
N GLU A 183 -7.01 -4.49 -2.64
CA GLU A 183 -7.62 -4.53 -1.31
C GLU A 183 -9.10 -4.95 -1.34
N GLY A 184 -9.41 -5.87 -2.24
CA GLY A 184 -10.69 -6.55 -2.37
C GLY A 184 -10.47 -8.00 -2.82
N SER A 185 -11.55 -8.69 -3.17
CA SER A 185 -11.49 -10.07 -3.66
C SER A 185 -11.04 -10.21 -5.11
N CYS A 186 -10.17 -9.30 -5.59
CA CYS A 186 -9.64 -9.37 -6.93
C CYS A 186 -8.64 -10.53 -7.04
N ASN A 187 -9.06 -11.62 -7.69
CA ASN A 187 -8.19 -12.76 -7.96
C ASN A 187 -7.33 -12.60 -9.22
N THR A 188 -7.34 -11.42 -9.83
CA THR A 188 -6.58 -11.16 -11.05
C THR A 188 -5.11 -10.94 -10.73
N LEU A 189 -4.23 -11.64 -11.45
CA LEU A 189 -2.79 -11.42 -11.38
C LEU A 189 -2.42 -10.19 -12.22
N HIS A 190 -1.65 -9.27 -11.64
CA HIS A 190 -1.09 -8.12 -12.35
C HIS A 190 0.08 -8.56 -13.23
N LEU A 191 -0.19 -9.34 -14.27
CA LEU A 191 0.82 -9.76 -15.23
C LEU A 191 1.20 -8.58 -16.16
N PRO A 192 2.43 -8.57 -16.71
CA PRO A 192 2.75 -7.71 -17.84
C PRO A 192 1.70 -7.87 -18.95
N GLY A 193 1.36 -6.78 -19.66
CA GLY A 193 0.29 -6.81 -20.67
C GLY A 193 0.47 -7.85 -21.78
N ALA A 194 1.72 -8.23 -22.10
CA ALA A 194 2.02 -9.29 -23.06
C ALA A 194 1.60 -10.70 -22.57
N LEU A 195 1.36 -10.86 -21.27
CA LEU A 195 0.96 -12.12 -20.62
C LEU A 195 -0.50 -12.09 -20.16
N GLY A 196 -1.32 -11.21 -20.74
CA GLY A 196 -2.77 -11.14 -20.51
C GLY A 196 -3.22 -10.01 -19.59
N GLY A 197 -2.31 -9.36 -18.84
CA GLY A 197 -2.64 -8.26 -17.94
C GLY A 197 -3.76 -8.58 -16.92
N PRO A 198 -4.09 -7.66 -16.01
CA PRO A 198 -5.39 -7.73 -15.37
C PRO A 198 -6.49 -7.27 -16.33
N ILE A 199 -7.70 -7.82 -16.19
CA ILE A 199 -8.89 -7.43 -17.00
C ILE A 199 -9.11 -5.91 -17.02
N CYS A 200 -8.77 -5.20 -15.94
CA CYS A 200 -8.90 -3.75 -15.87
C CYS A 200 -7.82 -2.98 -16.65
N LEU A 201 -6.64 -3.55 -16.92
CA LEU A 201 -5.57 -2.94 -17.73
C LEU A 201 -5.48 -3.52 -19.15
N ASP A 202 -6.29 -4.53 -19.45
CA ASP A 202 -6.35 -5.11 -20.78
C ASP A 202 -6.92 -4.10 -21.80
N ARG A 203 -6.42 -4.14 -23.03
CA ARG A 203 -6.77 -3.18 -24.09
C ARG A 203 -8.01 -3.65 -24.85
N TYR A 204 -9.11 -3.91 -24.16
CA TYR A 204 -10.35 -4.29 -24.83
C TYR A 204 -10.76 -3.22 -25.85
N ALA A 205 -11.11 -3.68 -27.06
CA ALA A 205 -11.83 -2.88 -28.03
C ALA A 205 -13.32 -2.99 -27.71
N TYR A 206 -13.92 -1.91 -27.24
CA TYR A 206 -15.35 -1.84 -26.91
C TYR A 206 -16.12 -1.07 -27.99
N ALA A 207 -17.35 -1.52 -28.24
CA ALA A 207 -18.31 -0.81 -29.08
C ALA A 207 -19.55 -0.49 -28.25
N HIS A 208 -19.79 0.80 -28.04
CA HIS A 208 -20.98 1.27 -27.33
C HIS A 208 -22.21 1.15 -28.24
N ARG A 209 -23.28 0.55 -27.73
CA ARG A 209 -24.56 0.42 -28.44
C ARG A 209 -25.72 0.47 -27.45
N HIS A 210 -26.85 1.00 -27.88
CA HIS A 210 -28.08 0.80 -27.12
C HIS A 210 -28.55 -0.66 -27.25
N ARG A 211 -29.17 -1.16 -26.18
CA ARG A 211 -29.74 -2.52 -26.16
C ARG A 211 -30.84 -2.70 -27.21
N ASP A 212 -31.60 -1.65 -27.49
CA ASP A 212 -32.69 -1.62 -28.47
C ASP A 212 -32.19 -1.44 -29.92
N GLY A 213 -30.88 -1.33 -30.14
CA GLY A 213 -30.28 -1.18 -31.47
C GLY A 213 -30.32 0.24 -32.03
N ARG A 214 -30.90 1.22 -31.33
CA ARG A 214 -30.89 2.61 -31.80
C ARG A 214 -29.45 3.17 -31.83
N PRO A 215 -29.10 4.02 -32.81
CA PRO A 215 -27.77 4.62 -32.86
C PRO A 215 -27.54 5.55 -31.67
N LEU A 216 -26.29 5.68 -31.24
CA LEU A 216 -25.90 6.68 -30.25
C LEU A 216 -25.99 8.08 -30.88
N SER A 217 -26.48 9.06 -30.12
CA SER A 217 -26.32 10.45 -30.51
C SER A 217 -24.84 10.85 -30.47
N ALA A 218 -24.44 11.82 -31.30
CA ALA A 218 -23.07 12.33 -31.30
C ALA A 218 -22.61 12.82 -29.91
N ALA A 219 -23.51 13.49 -29.17
CA ALA A 219 -23.23 13.97 -27.82
C ALA A 219 -23.01 12.82 -26.82
N LEU A 220 -23.82 11.75 -26.89
CA LEU A 220 -23.65 10.59 -26.01
C LEU A 220 -22.37 9.83 -26.37
N ALA A 221 -22.08 9.65 -27.66
CA ALA A 221 -20.85 9.02 -28.12
C ALA A 221 -19.60 9.78 -27.64
N ALA A 222 -19.59 11.11 -27.75
CA ALA A 222 -18.50 11.95 -27.25
C ALA A 222 -18.30 11.79 -25.73
N ARG A 223 -19.38 11.82 -24.95
CA ARG A 223 -19.29 11.66 -23.48
C ARG A 223 -18.77 10.28 -23.07
N LEU A 224 -19.16 9.23 -23.78
CA LEU A 224 -18.65 7.88 -23.53
C LEU A 224 -17.16 7.79 -23.85
N GLN A 225 -16.72 8.39 -24.96
CA GLN A 225 -15.31 8.46 -25.30
C GLN A 225 -14.50 9.22 -24.23
N GLU A 226 -14.98 10.37 -23.78
CA GLU A 226 -14.34 11.15 -22.71
C GLU A 226 -14.21 10.34 -21.41
N ASN A 227 -15.25 9.60 -21.05
CA ASN A 227 -15.25 8.70 -19.90
C ASN A 227 -14.20 7.58 -20.04
N ASP A 228 -14.12 6.94 -21.21
CA ASP A 228 -13.18 5.86 -21.47
C ASP A 228 -11.73 6.37 -21.45
N GLU A 229 -11.47 7.55 -21.99
CA GLU A 229 -10.18 8.23 -21.90
C GLU A 229 -9.82 8.59 -20.45
N ALA A 230 -10.77 9.12 -19.68
CA ALA A 230 -10.56 9.44 -18.27
C ALA A 230 -10.25 8.17 -17.45
N TYR A 231 -10.97 7.08 -17.68
CA TYR A 231 -10.73 5.80 -17.03
C TYR A 231 -9.35 5.22 -17.38
N ARG A 232 -8.95 5.25 -18.66
CA ARG A 232 -7.60 4.84 -19.08
C ARG A 232 -6.51 5.68 -18.41
N ARG A 233 -6.70 7.00 -18.32
CA ARG A 233 -5.77 7.89 -17.61
C ARG A 233 -5.69 7.54 -16.13
N TRP A 234 -6.83 7.38 -15.46
CA TRP A 234 -6.88 6.99 -14.05
C TRP A 234 -6.16 5.66 -13.81
N LEU A 235 -6.41 4.64 -14.64
CA LEU A 235 -5.74 3.34 -14.56
C LEU A 235 -4.21 3.45 -14.70
N TRP A 236 -3.72 4.27 -15.64
CA TRP A 236 -2.29 4.52 -15.80
C TRP A 236 -1.66 5.06 -14.50
N TYR A 237 -2.35 5.98 -13.82
CA TYR A 237 -1.92 6.45 -12.50
C TYR A 237 -1.94 5.33 -11.47
N ARG A 238 -3.02 4.56 -11.36
CA ARG A 238 -3.12 3.45 -10.38
C ARG A 238 -2.05 2.38 -10.61
N PHE A 239 -1.64 2.19 -11.86
CA PHE A 239 -0.54 1.30 -12.24
C PHE A 239 0.82 2.01 -12.25
N SER A 240 1.12 2.71 -11.15
CA SER A 240 2.42 3.35 -10.90
C SER A 240 2.92 4.28 -12.01
N CYS A 241 2.01 4.97 -12.71
CA CYS A 241 2.35 5.85 -13.84
C CYS A 241 3.19 5.13 -14.90
N GLY A 242 2.84 3.87 -15.21
CA GLY A 242 3.59 3.02 -16.13
C GLY A 242 5.03 2.72 -15.67
N PHE A 243 5.29 2.77 -14.37
CA PHE A 243 6.61 2.59 -13.75
C PHE A 243 7.68 3.59 -14.20
N THR A 244 7.26 4.75 -14.69
CA THR A 244 8.17 5.82 -15.12
C THR A 244 8.87 6.50 -13.95
N THR A 245 9.97 7.21 -14.25
CA THR A 245 10.79 7.94 -13.28
C THR A 245 11.07 9.37 -13.78
N THR A 246 11.47 10.25 -12.86
CA THR A 246 12.09 11.54 -13.21
C THR A 246 13.48 11.33 -13.82
N ALA A 247 14.08 12.37 -14.39
CA ALA A 247 15.46 12.34 -14.88
C ALA A 247 16.47 11.91 -13.80
N ASP A 248 16.23 12.30 -12.54
CA ASP A 248 17.05 11.92 -11.39
C ASP A 248 16.68 10.55 -10.78
N GLY A 249 15.84 9.77 -11.47
CA GLY A 249 15.49 8.41 -11.07
C GLY A 249 14.42 8.30 -9.97
N LEU A 250 13.69 9.37 -9.66
CA LEU A 250 12.62 9.30 -8.66
C LEU A 250 11.35 8.68 -9.28
N PRO A 251 10.73 7.69 -8.63
CA PRO A 251 9.55 7.03 -9.18
C PRO A 251 8.33 7.94 -9.26
N PHE A 252 7.67 7.95 -10.42
CA PHE A 252 6.27 8.33 -10.51
C PHE A 252 5.38 7.19 -10.02
N GLY A 253 4.17 7.55 -9.64
CA GLY A 253 3.19 6.63 -9.10
C GLY A 253 2.42 7.21 -7.91
N PRO A 254 1.39 6.47 -7.47
CA PRO A 254 0.56 6.80 -6.32
C PRO A 254 1.38 7.27 -5.12
N CYS A 255 0.93 8.35 -4.51
CA CYS A 255 1.72 9.14 -3.57
C CYS A 255 0.85 9.77 -2.48
N GLY A 256 1.32 9.66 -1.24
CA GLY A 256 0.72 10.22 -0.04
C GLY A 256 1.66 11.11 0.75
N LEU A 257 2.79 11.56 0.19
CA LEU A 257 3.80 12.34 0.93
C LEU A 257 3.23 13.63 1.56
N CYS A 258 2.30 14.32 0.89
CA CYS A 258 1.64 15.50 1.45
C CYS A 258 0.79 15.20 2.68
N ALA A 259 0.37 13.95 2.88
CA ALA A 259 -0.46 13.52 3.99
C ALA A 259 0.33 13.27 5.29
N ILE A 260 1.67 13.24 5.25
CA ILE A 260 2.52 12.95 6.41
C ILE A 260 2.17 13.79 7.64
N PRO A 261 1.96 15.13 7.56
CA PRO A 261 1.54 15.90 8.73
C PRO A 261 0.16 15.49 9.29
N ALA A 262 -0.76 15.06 8.43
CA ALA A 262 -2.08 14.57 8.86
C ALA A 262 -1.97 13.19 9.51
N PHE A 263 -1.15 12.30 8.96
CA PHE A 263 -0.83 11.01 9.55
C PHE A 263 -0.29 11.11 10.98
N GLY A 264 0.64 12.04 11.22
CA GLY A 264 1.18 12.27 12.56
C GLY A 264 0.12 12.70 13.57
N ARG A 265 -0.89 13.48 13.15
CA ARG A 265 -2.01 13.87 14.02
C ARG A 265 -3.08 12.78 14.17
N GLY A 266 -3.28 11.97 13.13
CA GLY A 266 -4.31 10.95 13.04
C GLY A 266 -3.93 9.59 13.64
N GLY A 267 -2.82 9.49 14.38
CA GLY A 267 -2.42 8.24 15.02
C GLY A 267 -1.92 7.17 14.05
N ILE A 268 -1.37 7.55 12.90
CA ILE A 268 -0.71 6.60 12.00
C ILE A 268 0.70 6.32 12.52
N HIS A 269 1.06 5.05 12.58
CA HIS A 269 2.31 4.58 13.18
C HIS A 269 3.37 4.29 12.13
N ALA A 270 2.96 3.77 10.96
CA ALA A 270 3.85 3.29 9.92
C ALA A 270 3.43 3.74 8.51
N LEU A 271 4.43 4.01 7.67
CA LEU A 271 4.31 4.49 6.29
C LEU A 271 4.79 3.40 5.34
N LYS A 272 3.84 2.73 4.67
CA LYS A 272 4.12 1.60 3.79
C LYS A 272 4.49 2.04 2.38
N ILE A 273 5.64 1.59 1.92
CA ILE A 273 6.04 1.66 0.52
C ILE A 273 5.63 0.34 -0.14
N ALA A 274 4.82 0.39 -1.20
CA ALA A 274 4.40 -0.82 -1.92
C ALA A 274 5.42 -1.25 -3.00
N GLY A 275 5.25 -2.48 -3.51
CA GLY A 275 5.97 -2.98 -4.70
C GLY A 275 7.16 -3.91 -4.41
N ARG A 276 6.90 -5.10 -3.84
CA ARG A 276 7.94 -6.15 -3.64
C ARG A 276 8.63 -6.58 -4.93
N GLU A 277 7.88 -6.67 -6.01
CA GLU A 277 8.33 -7.02 -7.37
C GLU A 277 9.07 -5.88 -8.08
N GLY A 278 9.07 -4.67 -7.50
CA GLY A 278 9.76 -3.52 -8.05
C GLY A 278 11.28 -3.69 -8.00
N PRO A 279 12.02 -2.95 -8.85
CA PRO A 279 13.47 -3.04 -8.88
C PRO A 279 14.11 -2.31 -7.67
N PRO A 280 15.32 -2.71 -7.25
CA PRO A 280 15.99 -2.19 -6.05
C PRO A 280 16.13 -0.67 -6.01
N GLU A 281 16.53 -0.05 -7.12
CA GLU A 281 16.75 1.39 -7.24
C GLU A 281 15.47 2.18 -7.01
N ARG A 282 14.33 1.66 -7.47
CA ARG A 282 13.01 2.27 -7.23
C ARG A 282 12.63 2.22 -5.76
N LYS A 283 12.87 1.09 -5.09
CA LYS A 283 12.62 0.94 -3.65
C LYS A 283 13.49 1.90 -2.85
N LEU A 284 14.78 1.99 -3.18
CA LEU A 284 15.74 2.88 -2.54
C LEU A 284 15.35 4.36 -2.71
N ALA A 285 14.99 4.78 -3.93
CA ALA A 285 14.51 6.12 -4.20
C ALA A 285 13.22 6.43 -3.41
N SER A 286 12.31 5.46 -3.31
CA SER A 286 11.07 5.60 -2.53
C SER A 286 11.35 5.84 -1.05
N VAL A 287 12.24 5.05 -0.43
CA VAL A 287 12.64 5.24 0.98
C VAL A 287 13.21 6.63 1.21
N ARG A 288 14.13 7.08 0.35
CA ARG A 288 14.73 8.42 0.44
C ARG A 288 13.70 9.55 0.31
N MET A 289 12.72 9.38 -0.59
CA MET A 289 11.63 10.35 -0.74
C MET A 289 10.79 10.44 0.53
N VAL A 290 10.41 9.31 1.13
CA VAL A 290 9.63 9.29 2.38
C VAL A 290 10.44 9.90 3.52
N ARG A 291 11.69 9.45 3.73
CA ARG A 291 12.56 9.94 4.80
C ARG A 291 12.74 11.46 4.72
N ARG A 292 12.98 12.02 3.54
CA ARG A 292 13.14 13.47 3.36
C ARG A 292 11.90 14.29 3.74
N ILE A 293 10.69 13.77 3.52
CA ILE A 293 9.45 14.48 3.91
C ILE A 293 9.11 14.23 5.38
N LEU A 294 9.39 13.03 5.86
CA LEU A 294 9.23 12.69 7.27
C LEU A 294 10.18 13.51 8.15
N ASP A 295 11.45 13.69 7.76
CA ASP A 295 12.41 14.58 8.44
C ASP A 295 11.89 16.01 8.55
N ALA A 296 11.34 16.56 7.46
CA ALA A 296 10.76 17.90 7.48
C ALA A 296 9.63 18.01 8.51
N HIS A 297 8.74 17.01 8.55
CA HIS A 297 7.67 16.95 9.53
C HIS A 297 8.20 16.80 10.97
N ASP A 298 9.13 15.87 11.20
CA ASP A 298 9.70 15.56 12.52
C ASP A 298 10.51 16.75 13.07
N ASN A 299 11.14 17.55 12.20
CA ASN A 299 11.83 18.81 12.55
C ASN A 299 10.87 19.98 12.80
N GLY A 300 9.55 19.77 12.76
CA GLY A 300 8.55 20.78 13.07
C GLY A 300 8.23 21.76 11.94
N GLU A 301 8.56 21.44 10.67
CA GLU A 301 8.10 22.28 9.55
C GLU A 301 6.56 22.32 9.51
N ALA A 302 6.02 23.51 9.23
CA ALA A 302 4.57 23.69 9.11
C ALA A 302 3.99 22.78 8.02
N PRO A 303 2.75 22.25 8.16
CA PRO A 303 2.15 21.34 7.19
C PRO A 303 2.17 21.85 5.72
N ALA A 304 1.97 23.16 5.52
CA ALA A 304 2.04 23.78 4.20
C ALA A 304 3.46 23.72 3.58
N ALA A 305 4.51 23.88 4.39
CA ALA A 305 5.90 23.77 3.96
C ALA A 305 6.27 22.32 3.62
N VAL A 306 5.85 21.35 4.44
CA VAL A 306 6.01 19.92 4.17
C VAL A 306 5.33 19.54 2.85
N MET A 307 4.09 20.02 2.62
CA MET A 307 3.37 19.80 1.36
C MET A 307 4.10 20.44 0.16
N ALA A 308 4.58 21.68 0.29
CA ALA A 308 5.33 22.33 -0.79
C ALA A 308 6.60 21.55 -1.14
N ARG A 309 7.34 21.09 -0.13
CA ARG A 309 8.53 20.25 -0.29
C ARG A 309 8.18 18.92 -0.98
N ALA A 310 7.10 18.27 -0.58
CA ALA A 310 6.62 17.03 -1.20
C ALA A 310 6.23 17.22 -2.67
N ARG A 311 5.54 18.32 -3.01
CA ARG A 311 5.16 18.64 -4.39
C ARG A 311 6.35 18.98 -5.28
N ASN A 312 7.42 19.55 -4.70
CA ASN A 312 8.64 19.92 -5.43
C ASN A 312 9.67 18.78 -5.50
N LEU A 313 9.46 17.65 -4.82
CA LEU A 313 10.36 16.49 -4.91
C LEU A 313 10.42 15.90 -6.32
N ARG A 314 9.29 15.90 -7.01
CA ARG A 314 9.17 15.41 -8.39
C ARG A 314 8.59 16.56 -9.22
N PRO A 315 9.16 16.92 -10.37
CA PRO A 315 8.58 17.90 -11.30
C PRO A 315 7.32 17.31 -11.98
N ALA A 316 6.30 17.03 -11.16
CA ALA A 316 5.11 16.25 -11.47
C ALA A 316 3.85 17.08 -11.25
N HIS A 317 3.95 18.41 -11.31
CA HIS A 317 2.86 19.30 -10.89
C HIS A 317 1.56 19.02 -11.64
N GLU A 318 1.65 18.69 -12.93
CA GLU A 318 0.52 18.26 -13.77
C GLU A 318 -0.09 16.95 -13.27
N HIS A 319 0.73 15.94 -12.97
CA HIS A 319 0.26 14.68 -12.38
C HIS A 319 -0.42 14.89 -11.03
N CYS A 320 0.17 15.72 -10.16
CA CYS A 320 -0.41 16.08 -8.87
C CYS A 320 -1.76 16.80 -9.02
N ALA A 321 -1.89 17.69 -10.02
CA ALA A 321 -3.10 18.47 -10.25
C ALA A 321 -4.31 17.60 -10.64
N THR A 322 -4.09 16.41 -11.22
CA THR A 322 -5.19 15.47 -11.54
C THR A 322 -5.86 14.85 -10.31
N GLY A 323 -5.17 14.81 -9.16
CA GLY A 323 -5.61 14.04 -7.99
C GLY A 323 -5.50 12.51 -8.13
N PHE A 324 -5.42 11.95 -9.35
CA PHE A 324 -5.38 10.51 -9.59
C PHE A 324 -4.09 9.83 -9.10
N MET A 325 -2.99 10.57 -9.05
CA MET A 325 -1.73 10.12 -8.46
C MET A 325 -1.75 10.18 -6.91
N CYS A 326 -2.76 10.78 -6.30
CA CYS A 326 -2.80 10.92 -4.85
C CYS A 326 -3.43 9.69 -4.19
N TYR A 327 -2.84 9.22 -3.08
CA TYR A 327 -3.55 8.32 -2.17
C TYR A 327 -4.62 9.04 -1.36
N TYR A 328 -4.36 10.31 -1.02
CA TYR A 328 -5.19 11.13 -0.12
C TYR A 328 -5.54 12.46 -0.80
N PRO A 329 -6.35 12.45 -1.88
CA PRO A 329 -6.69 13.64 -2.64
C PRO A 329 -7.34 14.74 -1.77
N GLU A 330 -7.99 14.37 -0.67
CA GLU A 330 -8.58 15.27 0.32
C GLU A 330 -7.56 16.19 1.00
N VAL A 331 -6.27 15.84 1.03
CA VAL A 331 -5.22 16.75 1.50
C VAL A 331 -5.11 17.98 0.60
N VAL A 332 -5.29 17.79 -0.70
CA VAL A 332 -5.16 18.85 -1.70
C VAL A 332 -6.38 19.76 -1.69
N SER A 333 -7.59 19.20 -1.53
CA SER A 333 -8.81 20.00 -1.43
C SER A 333 -8.80 20.87 -0.17
N ARG A 334 -8.47 20.30 0.99
CA ARG A 334 -8.39 21.03 2.27
C ARG A 334 -7.36 22.16 2.26
N ALA A 335 -6.21 21.92 1.63
CA ALA A 335 -5.20 22.97 1.46
C ALA A 335 -5.68 24.11 0.55
N SER A 336 -6.50 23.80 -0.46
CA SER A 336 -7.09 24.78 -1.36
C SER A 336 -8.19 25.60 -0.66
N GLU A 337 -8.99 24.96 0.20
CA GLU A 337 -10.00 25.62 1.04
C GLU A 337 -9.38 26.53 2.10
N ALA A 338 -8.32 26.08 2.79
CA ALA A 338 -7.59 26.88 3.77
C ALA A 338 -6.83 28.07 3.16
N ALA A 339 -6.54 28.02 1.85
CA ALA A 339 -5.90 29.11 1.11
C ALA A 339 -6.89 30.12 0.53
N GLN A 340 -8.20 29.88 0.61
CA GLN A 340 -9.19 30.90 0.28
C GLN A 340 -9.22 31.94 1.41
N PRO A 341 -9.11 33.25 1.10
CA PRO A 341 -9.32 34.26 2.13
C PRO A 341 -10.70 34.04 2.73
N LEU A 342 -10.77 34.03 4.06
CA LEU A 342 -12.02 34.06 4.82
C LEU A 342 -12.95 35.04 4.12
N ARG A 343 -14.03 34.55 3.52
CA ARG A 343 -15.07 35.45 3.00
C ARG A 343 -15.59 36.18 4.22
N ASP A 344 -15.21 37.45 4.34
CA ASP A 344 -15.66 38.33 5.41
C ASP A 344 -17.18 38.19 5.54
N GLY A 345 -17.60 37.60 6.65
CA GLY A 345 -18.99 37.61 7.10
C GLY A 345 -19.38 39.04 7.46
N ARG A 346 -19.66 39.86 6.45
CA ARG A 346 -20.37 41.14 6.57
C ARG A 346 -21.32 41.30 5.39
N ALA A 347 -22.50 40.73 5.56
CA ALA A 347 -23.73 41.23 4.96
C ALA A 347 -24.89 40.97 5.94
N ALA A 348 -24.81 41.62 7.10
CA ALA A 348 -25.99 41.93 7.89
C ALA A 348 -26.13 43.45 7.89
N GLY A 349 -27.17 43.96 7.23
CA GLY A 349 -27.60 45.36 7.34
C GLY A 349 -27.85 46.07 6.00
N ALA A 350 -29.13 46.09 5.61
CA ALA A 350 -29.87 46.92 4.62
C ALA A 350 -30.61 45.97 3.65
N GLN A 351 -31.94 45.82 3.68
CA GLN A 351 -33.04 46.71 4.08
C GLN A 351 -34.08 45.99 4.93
#